data_AF-A0A1N6GRJ9-F1
#
_entry.id   AF-A0A1N6GRJ9-F1
#
_cell.length_a   1.000
_cell.length_b   1.000
_cell.length_c   1.000
_cell.angle_alpha   90.00
_cell.angle_beta   90.00
_cell.angle_gamma   90.00
#
_symmetry.space_group_name_H-M   'P 1'
#
loop_
_entity.id
_entity.type
_entity.pdbx_description
1 polymer ?
#
loop_
_entity_poly.entity_id
_entity_poly.type
_entity_poly.pdbx_seq_one_letter_code
_entity_poly.pdbx_strand_id
1 'polypeptide(L)'
;MSRPSRVASTASTALPSVHTTYSLTLRVLHWLTALCMFVVIPLAWYMTSLDRHDPMRGNWINLHKSIGLTVLLLTLIRVVTRLSGNAPPLPASIPAFEQTLAHIGHGLLYVILFAMPISGYINSYGGGHPVNWFWLFQVPGVVPQDKALGHLGGQIHALLAWATYALIAGHVLAVIYHQLIERVDILGRMTGRAARR
;
A
#
# COMPACT_ATOMS: atom_id res chain seq x y z
N MET A 1 -73.45 -8.55 1.87
CA MET A 1 -72.27 -9.44 1.70
C MET A 1 -71.32 -8.77 0.70
N SER A 2 -70.35 -8.00 1.20
CA SER A 2 -69.45 -7.15 0.40
C SER A 2 -68.02 -7.68 0.51
N ARG A 3 -67.43 -8.07 -0.64
CA ARG A 3 -66.06 -8.59 -0.76
C ARG A 3 -65.08 -7.40 -0.77
N PRO A 4 -64.02 -7.37 0.07
CA PRO A 4 -63.00 -6.34 -0.07
C PRO A 4 -62.01 -6.73 -1.18
N SER A 5 -61.77 -5.78 -2.08
CA SER A 5 -60.77 -5.82 -3.14
C SER A 5 -59.36 -5.83 -2.55
N ARG A 6 -58.59 -6.87 -2.86
CA ARG A 6 -57.19 -7.02 -2.47
C ARG A 6 -56.33 -6.08 -3.33
N VAL A 7 -55.84 -4.99 -2.73
CA VAL A 7 -54.85 -4.10 -3.35
C VAL A 7 -53.53 -4.86 -3.47
N ALA A 8 -53.02 -4.99 -4.70
CA ALA A 8 -51.74 -5.62 -4.97
C ALA A 8 -50.61 -4.74 -4.40
N SER A 9 -49.85 -5.31 -3.47
CA SER A 9 -48.61 -4.73 -2.96
C SER A 9 -47.54 -4.84 -4.06
N THR A 10 -47.14 -3.71 -4.62
CA THR A 10 -45.97 -3.62 -5.50
C THR A 10 -44.73 -3.76 -4.65
N ALA A 11 -44.04 -4.89 -4.78
CA ALA A 11 -42.73 -5.09 -4.18
C ALA A 11 -41.77 -4.04 -4.76
N SER A 12 -41.33 -3.10 -3.92
CA SER A 12 -40.24 -2.17 -4.24
C SER A 12 -38.95 -2.99 -4.33
N THR A 13 -38.52 -3.29 -5.54
CA THR A 13 -37.19 -3.88 -5.79
C THR A 13 -36.14 -2.85 -5.38
N ALA A 14 -35.64 -2.96 -4.15
CA ALA A 14 -34.51 -2.16 -3.70
C ALA A 14 -33.32 -2.43 -4.63
N LEU A 15 -32.90 -1.42 -5.39
CA LEU A 15 -31.71 -1.52 -6.21
C LEU A 15 -30.51 -1.90 -5.31
N PRO A 16 -29.62 -2.80 -5.76
CA PRO A 16 -28.47 -3.20 -4.98
C PRO A 16 -27.67 -1.97 -4.55
N SER A 17 -27.43 -1.83 -3.25
CA SER A 17 -26.67 -0.70 -2.71
C SER A 17 -25.26 -0.73 -3.28
N VAL A 18 -24.91 0.23 -4.14
CA VAL A 18 -23.54 0.39 -4.61
C VAL A 18 -22.67 0.72 -3.40
N HIS A 19 -21.78 -0.20 -3.03
CA HIS A 19 -20.81 0.07 -1.98
C HIS A 19 -19.90 1.21 -2.41
N THR A 20 -19.92 2.30 -1.66
CA THR A 20 -19.10 3.49 -1.93
C THR A 20 -17.76 3.45 -1.21
N THR A 21 -17.56 2.52 -0.27
CA THR A 21 -16.37 2.40 0.56
C THR A 21 -15.72 1.02 0.42
N TYR A 22 -14.42 0.94 0.68
CA TYR A 22 -13.71 -0.33 0.75
C TYR A 22 -14.09 -1.09 2.03
N SER A 23 -13.99 -2.43 1.98
CA SER A 23 -14.17 -3.28 3.16
C SER A 23 -13.27 -2.82 4.31
N LEU A 24 -13.71 -3.03 5.56
CA LEU A 24 -12.93 -2.64 6.74
C LEU A 24 -11.52 -3.23 6.70
N THR A 25 -11.39 -4.51 6.31
CA THR A 25 -10.11 -5.20 6.16
C THR A 25 -9.17 -4.48 5.20
N LEU A 26 -9.65 -4.11 4.00
CA LEU A 26 -8.82 -3.39 3.02
C LEU A 26 -8.41 -2.00 3.51
N ARG A 27 -9.29 -1.31 4.24
CA ARG A 27 -8.99 -0.01 4.85
C ARG A 27 -7.90 -0.15 5.91
N VAL A 28 -8.05 -1.09 6.84
CA VAL A 28 -7.05 -1.35 7.89
C VAL A 28 -5.70 -1.71 7.27
N LEU A 29 -5.66 -2.64 6.32
CA LEU A 29 -4.42 -3.03 5.63
C LEU A 29 -3.77 -1.83 4.93
N HIS A 30 -4.55 -1.01 4.23
CA HIS A 30 -4.04 0.20 3.58
C HIS A 30 -3.41 1.17 4.59
N TRP A 31 -4.11 1.49 5.68
CA TRP A 31 -3.63 2.45 6.67
C TRP A 31 -2.42 1.94 7.47
N LEU A 32 -2.37 0.63 7.77
CA LEU A 32 -1.18 0.01 8.36
C LEU A 32 0.02 0.11 7.40
N THR A 33 -0.16 -0.22 6.12
CA THR A 33 0.90 -0.04 5.13
C THR A 33 1.32 1.42 5.03
N ALA A 34 0.37 2.36 4.97
CA ALA A 34 0.66 3.80 4.92
C ALA A 34 1.49 4.25 6.13
N LEU A 35 1.09 3.85 7.35
CA LEU A 35 1.84 4.13 8.57
C LEU A 35 3.27 3.57 8.50
N CYS A 36 3.45 2.32 8.06
CA CYS A 36 4.77 1.74 7.85
C CYS A 36 5.59 2.56 6.84
N MET A 37 4.99 3.02 5.74
CA MET A 37 5.67 3.85 4.74
C MET A 37 6.10 5.21 5.30
N PHE A 38 5.23 5.87 6.08
CA PHE A 38 5.53 7.13 6.76
C PHE A 38 6.68 7.02 7.76
N VAL A 39 6.90 5.84 8.35
CA VAL A 39 8.02 5.59 9.27
C VAL A 39 9.28 5.16 8.51
N VAL A 40 9.16 4.22 7.57
CA VAL A 40 10.33 3.59 6.92
C VAL A 40 11.09 4.54 6.01
N ILE A 41 10.41 5.50 5.38
CA ILE A 41 11.04 6.47 4.47
C ILE A 41 11.97 7.42 5.24
N PRO A 42 11.51 8.20 6.24
CA PRO A 42 12.41 9.01 7.05
C PRO A 42 13.49 8.19 7.76
N LEU A 43 13.16 6.98 8.23
CA LEU A 43 14.12 6.08 8.84
C LEU A 43 15.25 5.70 7.86
N ALA A 44 14.96 5.55 6.56
CA ALA A 44 15.97 5.28 5.55
C ALA A 44 16.97 6.43 5.45
N TRP A 45 16.49 7.67 5.37
CA TRP A 45 17.34 8.86 5.36
C TRP A 45 18.18 8.96 6.63
N TYR A 46 17.55 8.77 7.79
CA TYR A 46 18.22 8.81 9.08
C TYR A 46 19.35 7.78 9.17
N MET A 47 19.07 6.50 8.92
CA MET A 47 20.09 5.44 9.01
C MET A 47 21.25 5.62 8.02
N THR A 48 21.00 6.24 6.87
CA THR A 48 22.04 6.54 5.87
C THR A 48 22.88 7.77 6.21
N SER A 49 22.36 8.65 7.07
CA SER A 49 23.07 9.85 7.52
C SER A 49 24.05 9.58 8.67
N LEU A 50 23.89 8.45 9.37
CA LEU A 50 24.77 8.04 10.46
C LEU A 50 26.18 7.68 9.97
N ASP A 51 27.19 7.96 10.80
CA ASP A 51 28.56 7.52 10.54
C ASP A 51 28.63 6.00 10.42
N ARG A 52 29.55 5.50 9.59
CA ARG A 52 29.72 4.05 9.39
C ARG A 52 30.10 3.31 10.66
N HIS A 53 30.77 3.99 11.60
CA HIS A 53 31.21 3.43 12.89
C HIS A 53 30.22 3.71 14.03
N ASP A 54 29.08 4.35 13.75
CA ASP A 54 28.04 4.57 14.77
C ASP A 54 27.54 3.19 15.27
N PRO A 55 27.61 2.92 16.59
CA PRO A 55 27.25 1.62 17.16
C PRO A 55 25.76 1.27 16.97
N MET A 56 24.88 2.27 16.80
CA MET A 56 23.44 2.09 16.62
C MET A 56 23.03 1.95 15.15
N ARG A 57 23.91 2.25 14.20
CA ARG A 57 23.59 2.18 12.75
C ARG A 57 23.06 0.80 12.34
N GLY A 58 23.65 -0.28 12.85
CA GLY A 58 23.19 -1.64 12.59
C GLY A 58 21.75 -1.89 13.07
N ASN A 59 21.38 -1.33 14.22
CA ASN A 59 20.02 -1.45 14.77
C ASN A 59 19.00 -0.70 13.91
N TRP A 60 19.31 0.52 13.48
CA TRP A 60 18.43 1.28 12.60
C TRP A 60 18.25 0.62 11.23
N ILE A 61 19.31 0.05 10.68
CA ILE A 61 19.23 -0.76 9.45
C ILE A 61 18.35 -1.99 9.67
N ASN A 62 18.49 -2.70 10.79
CA ASN A 62 17.66 -3.86 11.08
C ASN A 62 16.17 -3.48 11.25
N LEU A 63 15.89 -2.34 11.90
CA LEU A 63 14.53 -1.81 12.01
C LEU A 63 13.95 -1.48 10.64
N HIS A 64 14.73 -0.83 9.77
CA HIS A 64 14.32 -0.52 8.40
C HIS A 64 13.98 -1.80 7.61
N LYS A 65 14.85 -2.82 7.66
CA LYS A 65 14.60 -4.14 7.04
C LYS A 65 13.32 -4.78 7.58
N SER A 66 13.11 -4.72 8.90
CA SER A 66 11.94 -5.28 9.58
C SER A 66 10.64 -4.63 9.13
N ILE A 67 10.60 -3.30 9.06
CA ILE A 67 9.42 -2.57 8.57
C ILE A 67 9.19 -2.86 7.08
N GLY A 68 10.25 -2.92 6.27
CA GLY A 68 10.16 -3.29 4.85
C GLY A 68 9.54 -4.67 4.63
N LEU A 69 9.94 -5.67 5.42
CA LEU A 69 9.32 -7.01 5.37
C LEU A 69 7.86 -7.00 5.84
N THR A 70 7.53 -6.20 6.86
CA THR A 70 6.14 -6.01 7.29
C THR A 70 5.29 -5.42 6.17
N VAL A 71 5.81 -4.42 5.43
CA VAL A 71 5.14 -3.85 4.25
C VAL A 71 4.90 -4.91 3.19
N LEU A 72 5.88 -5.78 2.91
CA LEU A 72 5.74 -6.90 1.98
C LEU A 72 4.59 -7.84 2.40
N LEU A 73 4.57 -8.26 3.66
CA LEU A 73 3.52 -9.13 4.19
C LEU A 73 2.14 -8.47 4.12
N LEU A 74 2.00 -7.23 4.59
CA LEU A 74 0.74 -6.49 4.53
C LEU A 74 0.25 -6.33 3.10
N THR A 75 1.16 -6.07 2.15
CA THR A 75 0.81 -5.92 0.73
C THR A 75 0.34 -7.24 0.14
N LEU A 76 0.98 -8.37 0.48
CA LEU A 76 0.54 -9.70 0.05
C LEU A 76 -0.89 -9.99 0.53
N ILE A 77 -1.15 -9.80 1.83
CA ILE A 77 -2.48 -10.00 2.41
C ILE A 77 -3.50 -9.06 1.75
N ARG A 78 -3.12 -7.81 1.49
CA ARG A 78 -3.97 -6.81 0.85
C ARG A 78 -4.34 -7.19 -0.58
N VAL A 79 -3.39 -7.70 -1.37
CA VAL A 79 -3.65 -8.17 -2.74
C VAL A 79 -4.62 -9.35 -2.71
N VAL A 80 -4.35 -10.37 -1.89
CA VAL A 80 -5.25 -11.54 -1.76
C VAL A 80 -6.65 -11.08 -1.36
N THR A 81 -6.77 -10.23 -0.33
CA THR A 81 -8.06 -9.69 0.15
C THR A 81 -8.78 -8.90 -0.94
N ARG A 82 -8.03 -8.12 -1.75
CA ARG A 82 -8.60 -7.31 -2.82
C ARG A 82 -9.11 -8.18 -3.97
N LEU A 83 -8.40 -9.25 -4.32
CA LEU A 83 -8.80 -10.17 -5.37
C LEU A 83 -10.03 -11.00 -4.97
N SER A 84 -10.23 -11.25 -3.68
CA SER A 84 -11.40 -11.96 -3.16
C SER A 84 -12.65 -11.08 -2.96
N GLY A 85 -12.54 -9.76 -3.12
CA GLY A 85 -13.62 -8.82 -2.82
C GLY A 85 -13.93 -7.86 -3.96
N ASN A 86 -15.12 -7.24 -3.91
CA ASN A 86 -15.49 -6.20 -4.88
C ASN A 86 -14.90 -4.85 -4.45
N ALA A 87 -13.98 -4.30 -5.24
CA ALA A 87 -13.53 -2.93 -5.07
C ALA A 87 -14.66 -1.96 -5.47
N PRO A 88 -14.97 -0.93 -4.67
CA PRO A 88 -15.96 0.08 -5.05
C PRO A 88 -15.51 0.77 -6.35
N PRO A 89 -16.40 1.07 -7.29
CA PRO A 89 -16.05 1.79 -8.51
C PRO A 89 -15.53 3.20 -8.20
N LEU A 90 -14.74 3.76 -9.13
CA LEU A 90 -14.37 5.18 -9.07
C LEU A 90 -15.63 6.05 -9.27
N PRO A 91 -15.73 7.23 -8.63
CA PRO A 91 -16.83 8.16 -8.88
C PRO A 91 -16.93 8.52 -10.36
N ALA A 92 -18.14 8.47 -10.92
CA ALA A 92 -18.39 8.79 -12.32
C ALA A 92 -18.10 10.26 -12.68
N SER A 93 -17.98 11.13 -11.67
CA SER A 93 -17.57 12.53 -11.83
C SER A 93 -16.10 12.70 -12.22
N ILE A 94 -15.26 11.67 -12.04
CA ILE A 94 -13.84 11.72 -12.40
C ILE A 94 -13.70 11.44 -13.91
N PRO A 95 -13.02 12.30 -14.69
CA PRO A 95 -12.71 12.06 -16.09
C PRO A 95 -12.06 10.69 -16.36
N ALA A 96 -12.42 10.04 -17.46
CA ALA A 96 -11.94 8.70 -17.79
C ALA A 96 -10.40 8.58 -17.86
N PHE A 97 -9.72 9.65 -18.31
CA PHE A 97 -8.25 9.66 -18.35
C PHE A 97 -7.66 9.65 -16.93
N GLU A 98 -8.22 10.38 -15.98
CA GLU A 98 -7.78 10.40 -14.57
C GLU A 98 -8.07 9.06 -13.89
N GLN A 99 -9.20 8.41 -14.21
CA GLN A 99 -9.48 7.05 -13.74
C GLN A 99 -8.42 6.06 -14.24
N THR A 100 -7.98 6.21 -15.50
CA THR A 100 -6.91 5.39 -16.08
C THR A 100 -5.58 5.63 -15.36
N LEU A 101 -5.22 6.90 -15.15
CA LEU A 101 -4.03 7.28 -14.37
C LEU A 101 -4.08 6.74 -12.93
N ALA A 102 -5.25 6.78 -12.30
CA ALA A 102 -5.44 6.20 -10.97
C ALA A 102 -5.18 4.69 -10.97
N HIS A 103 -5.67 3.94 -11.96
CA HIS A 103 -5.39 2.51 -12.07
C HIS A 103 -3.90 2.22 -12.30
N ILE A 104 -3.25 2.96 -13.21
CA ILE A 104 -1.81 2.83 -13.47
C ILE A 104 -1.01 3.13 -12.20
N GLY A 105 -1.30 4.24 -11.52
CA GLY A 105 -0.63 4.63 -10.29
C GLY A 105 -0.77 3.58 -9.18
N HIS A 106 -1.97 3.01 -8.99
CA HIS A 106 -2.17 1.91 -8.05
C HIS A 106 -1.39 0.64 -8.46
N GLY A 107 -1.36 0.31 -9.76
CA GLY A 107 -0.58 -0.81 -10.27
C GLY A 107 0.92 -0.64 -9.97
N LEU A 108 1.47 0.53 -10.28
CA LEU A 108 2.87 0.87 -10.00
C LEU A 108 3.19 0.84 -8.50
N LEU A 109 2.27 1.34 -7.65
CA LEU A 109 2.40 1.25 -6.20
C LEU A 109 2.41 -0.21 -5.72
N TYR A 110 1.58 -1.10 -6.28
CA TYR A 110 1.68 -2.51 -5.91
C TYR A 110 3.04 -3.09 -6.32
N VAL A 111 3.47 -2.87 -7.56
CA VAL A 111 4.78 -3.35 -8.03
C VAL A 111 5.90 -2.88 -7.10
N ILE A 112 5.90 -1.61 -6.70
CA ILE A 112 6.98 -1.08 -5.88
C ILE A 112 6.95 -1.58 -4.44
N LEU A 113 5.76 -1.78 -3.86
CA LEU A 113 5.60 -2.34 -2.51
C LEU A 113 6.08 -3.80 -2.41
N PHE A 114 6.15 -4.54 -3.52
CA PHE A 114 6.82 -5.85 -3.59
C PHE A 114 8.31 -5.72 -3.93
N ALA A 115 8.64 -4.99 -4.99
CA ALA A 115 10.00 -4.94 -5.53
C ALA A 115 11.01 -4.28 -4.58
N MET A 116 10.61 -3.25 -3.83
CA MET A 116 11.46 -2.59 -2.83
C MET A 116 11.96 -3.54 -1.74
N PRO A 117 11.10 -4.20 -0.95
CA PRO A 117 11.57 -5.11 0.10
C PRO A 117 12.27 -6.35 -0.45
N ILE A 118 11.88 -6.86 -1.62
CA ILE A 118 12.56 -8.00 -2.27
C ILE A 118 13.99 -7.62 -2.66
N SER A 119 14.19 -6.48 -3.33
CA SER A 119 15.53 -6.00 -3.70
C SER A 119 16.41 -5.70 -2.48
N GLY A 120 15.82 -5.14 -1.40
CA GLY A 120 16.53 -4.93 -0.13
C GLY A 120 16.90 -6.24 0.56
N TYR A 121 16.04 -7.25 0.50
CA TYR A 121 16.33 -8.59 1.01
C TYR A 121 17.48 -9.25 0.23
N ILE A 122 17.46 -9.16 -1.11
CA ILE A 122 18.55 -9.63 -1.98
C ILE A 122 19.86 -8.91 -1.66
N ASN A 123 19.83 -7.58 -1.49
CA ASN A 123 21.00 -6.81 -1.08
C ASN A 123 21.58 -7.31 0.24
N SER A 124 20.72 -7.52 1.24
CA SER A 124 21.13 -7.96 2.57
C SER A 124 21.76 -9.35 2.54
N TYR A 125 21.07 -10.34 1.98
CA TYR A 125 21.55 -11.73 1.94
C TYR A 125 22.74 -11.92 1.00
N GLY A 126 22.71 -11.28 -0.19
CA GLY A 126 23.86 -11.29 -1.11
C GLY A 126 25.11 -10.66 -0.48
N GLY A 127 24.93 -9.62 0.34
CA GLY A 127 26.01 -8.99 1.12
C GLY A 127 26.49 -9.79 2.33
N GLY A 128 25.88 -10.93 2.67
CA GLY A 128 26.22 -11.72 3.86
C GLY A 128 25.70 -11.10 5.16
N HIS A 129 24.64 -10.29 5.09
CA HIS A 129 23.99 -9.68 6.24
C HIS A 129 22.61 -10.31 6.45
N PRO A 130 22.44 -11.20 7.43
CA PRO A 130 21.14 -11.77 7.74
C PRO A 130 20.08 -10.72 8.07
N VAL A 131 18.81 -11.09 7.86
CA VAL A 131 17.66 -10.24 8.17
C VAL A 131 16.98 -10.77 9.43
N ASN A 132 17.04 -10.01 10.53
CA ASN A 132 16.42 -10.37 11.81
C ASN A 132 15.13 -9.58 11.99
N TRP A 133 13.98 -10.21 11.78
CA TRP A 133 12.70 -9.50 11.80
C TRP A 133 12.37 -9.06 13.24
N PHE A 134 12.48 -7.76 13.49
CA PHE A 134 12.36 -7.11 14.81
C PHE A 134 13.19 -7.79 15.91
N TRP A 135 14.37 -8.32 15.56
CA TRP A 135 15.25 -9.07 16.48
C TRP A 135 14.60 -10.33 17.10
N LEU A 136 13.42 -10.74 16.63
CA LEU A 136 12.70 -11.89 17.17
C LEU A 136 13.24 -13.21 16.60
N PHE A 137 13.46 -13.24 15.30
CA PHE A 137 14.01 -14.40 14.59
C PHE A 137 14.68 -13.97 13.28
N GLN A 138 15.59 -14.82 12.80
CA GLN A 138 16.21 -14.65 11.49
C GLN A 138 15.28 -15.20 10.42
N VAL A 139 14.93 -14.38 9.43
CA VAL A 139 14.17 -14.83 8.27
C VAL A 139 15.04 -15.77 7.44
N PRO A 140 14.61 -16.96 7.02
CA PRO A 140 15.45 -17.89 6.26
C PRO A 140 16.07 -17.22 5.04
N GLY A 141 17.36 -17.45 4.79
CA GLY A 141 18.08 -16.95 3.62
C GLY A 141 17.82 -17.82 2.40
N VAL A 142 16.99 -17.37 1.47
CA VAL A 142 16.69 -18.08 0.21
C VAL A 142 17.54 -17.62 -0.98
N VAL A 143 18.45 -16.67 -0.73
CA VAL A 143 19.35 -16.07 -1.71
C VAL A 143 20.79 -16.41 -1.31
N PRO A 144 21.65 -16.88 -2.24
CA PRO A 144 23.03 -17.17 -1.93
C PRO A 144 23.80 -15.90 -1.55
N GLN A 145 24.80 -16.06 -0.69
CA GLN A 145 25.75 -14.99 -0.40
C GLN A 145 26.68 -14.80 -1.60
N ASP A 146 26.37 -13.82 -2.43
CA ASP A 146 27.12 -13.44 -3.62
C ASP A 146 27.22 -11.90 -3.69
N LYS A 147 28.46 -11.40 -3.80
CA LYS A 147 28.74 -9.95 -3.79
C LYS A 147 28.13 -9.23 -4.98
N ALA A 148 28.13 -9.82 -6.17
CA ALA A 148 27.55 -9.22 -7.37
C ALA A 148 26.03 -9.13 -7.22
N LEU A 149 25.40 -10.18 -6.70
CA LEU A 149 23.97 -10.21 -6.41
C LEU A 149 23.58 -9.20 -5.33
N GLY A 150 24.37 -9.09 -4.26
CA GLY A 150 24.19 -8.08 -3.21
C GLY A 150 24.29 -6.65 -3.76
N HIS A 151 25.28 -6.39 -4.64
CA HIS A 151 25.44 -5.10 -5.29
C HIS A 151 24.26 -4.76 -6.20
N LEU A 152 23.83 -5.71 -7.05
CA LEU A 152 22.68 -5.54 -7.93
C LEU A 152 21.39 -5.24 -7.14
N GLY A 153 21.14 -6.01 -6.07
CA GLY A 153 20.00 -5.76 -5.18
C GLY A 153 20.04 -4.35 -4.59
N GLY A 154 21.22 -3.86 -4.22
CA GLY A 154 21.41 -2.51 -3.69
C GLY A 154 21.14 -1.42 -4.72
N GLN A 155 21.62 -1.59 -5.95
CA GLN A 155 21.37 -0.65 -7.06
C GLN A 155 19.87 -0.57 -7.40
N ILE A 156 19.21 -1.73 -7.52
CA ILE A 156 17.77 -1.80 -7.77
C ILE A 156 17.01 -1.14 -6.61
N HIS A 157 17.37 -1.43 -5.36
CA HIS A 157 16.71 -0.84 -4.19
C HIS A 157 16.87 0.69 -4.16
N ALA A 158 18.06 1.21 -4.47
CA ALA A 158 18.30 2.65 -4.52
C ALA A 158 17.50 3.33 -5.65
N LEU A 159 17.43 2.71 -6.84
CA LEU A 159 16.60 3.21 -7.95
C LEU A 159 15.11 3.23 -7.58
N LEU A 160 14.62 2.13 -7.01
CA LEU A 160 13.25 2.00 -6.59
C LEU A 160 12.91 2.93 -5.41
N ALA A 161 13.86 3.34 -4.58
CA ALA A 161 13.63 4.33 -3.53
C ALA A 161 13.19 5.68 -4.13
N TRP A 162 13.88 6.17 -5.16
CA TRP A 162 13.48 7.41 -5.86
C TRP A 162 12.11 7.30 -6.51
N ALA A 163 11.83 6.16 -7.17
CA ALA A 163 10.51 5.90 -7.74
C ALA A 163 9.42 5.83 -6.66
N THR A 164 9.73 5.28 -5.48
CA THR A 164 8.82 5.22 -4.33
C THR A 164 8.45 6.62 -3.85
N TYR A 165 9.43 7.51 -3.73
CA TYR A 165 9.19 8.89 -3.31
C TYR A 165 8.27 9.62 -4.31
N ALA A 166 8.55 9.50 -5.60
CA ALA A 166 7.74 10.11 -6.65
C ALA A 166 6.30 9.55 -6.65
N LEU A 167 6.13 8.24 -6.57
CA LEU A 167 4.81 7.59 -6.60
C LEU A 167 3.98 7.91 -5.37
N ILE A 168 4.57 7.91 -4.16
CA ILE A 168 3.85 8.26 -2.94
C ILE A 168 3.48 9.74 -2.93
N ALA A 169 4.41 10.63 -3.33
CA ALA A 169 4.11 12.05 -3.45
C ALA A 169 2.97 12.29 -4.44
N GLY A 170 3.05 11.70 -5.64
CA GLY A 170 1.98 11.78 -6.64
C GLY A 170 0.65 11.23 -6.14
N HIS A 171 0.66 10.11 -5.43
CA HIS A 171 -0.55 9.52 -4.84
C HIS A 171 -1.20 10.44 -3.81
N VAL A 172 -0.42 11.00 -2.88
CA VAL A 172 -0.93 11.92 -1.86
C VAL A 172 -1.41 13.23 -2.49
N LEU A 173 -0.65 13.78 -3.45
CA LEU A 173 -1.04 14.99 -4.18
C LEU A 173 -2.33 14.79 -4.98
N ALA A 174 -2.53 13.63 -5.60
CA ALA A 174 -3.78 13.32 -6.29
C ALA A 174 -4.98 13.30 -5.31
N VAL A 175 -4.80 12.70 -4.12
CA VAL A 175 -5.85 12.72 -3.08
C VAL A 175 -6.16 14.17 -2.65
N ILE A 176 -5.13 14.99 -2.42
CA ILE A 176 -5.30 16.40 -2.05
C ILE A 176 -6.00 17.19 -3.16
N TYR A 177 -5.57 17.02 -4.41
CA TYR A 177 -6.15 17.64 -5.60
C TYR A 177 -7.65 17.33 -5.68
N HIS A 178 -8.01 16.04 -5.63
CA HIS A 178 -9.40 15.66 -5.74
C HIS A 178 -10.25 16.12 -4.55
N GLN A 179 -9.69 16.12 -3.32
CA GLN A 179 -10.43 16.53 -2.14
C GLN A 179 -10.67 18.05 -2.09
N LEU A 180 -9.66 18.84 -2.44
CA LEU A 180 -9.66 20.29 -2.21
C LEU A 180 -10.06 21.10 -3.46
N ILE A 181 -9.64 20.65 -4.64
CA ILE A 181 -9.86 21.37 -5.90
C ILE A 181 -11.12 20.82 -6.59
N GLU A 182 -11.15 19.52 -6.88
CA GLU A 182 -12.31 18.89 -7.54
C GLU A 182 -13.49 18.64 -6.59
N ARG A 183 -13.27 18.81 -5.27
CA ARG A 183 -14.28 18.58 -4.22
C ARG A 183 -14.93 17.20 -4.28
N VAL A 184 -14.18 16.20 -4.73
CA VAL A 184 -14.58 14.78 -4.77
C VAL A 184 -13.98 14.07 -3.56
N ASP A 185 -14.84 13.49 -2.71
CA ASP A 185 -14.41 12.77 -1.49
C ASP A 185 -13.87 11.37 -1.80
N ILE A 186 -12.65 11.31 -2.36
CA ILE A 186 -11.94 10.05 -2.62
C ILE A 186 -11.47 9.43 -1.30
N LEU A 187 -11.07 10.26 -0.33
CA LEU A 187 -10.58 9.81 0.97
C LEU A 187 -11.68 9.13 1.80
N GLY A 188 -12.94 9.55 1.66
CA GLY A 188 -14.11 8.90 2.27
C GLY A 188 -14.16 7.39 2.01
N ARG A 189 -13.73 6.96 0.82
CA ARG A 189 -13.69 5.55 0.41
C ARG A 189 -12.71 4.71 1.23
N MET A 190 -11.62 5.32 1.71
CA MET A 190 -10.59 4.68 2.54
C MET A 190 -10.77 4.92 4.05
N THR A 191 -11.48 5.97 4.45
CA THR A 191 -11.78 6.26 5.87
C THR A 191 -13.10 5.65 6.33
N GLY A 192 -13.98 5.24 5.40
CA GLY A 192 -15.31 4.73 5.71
C GLY A 192 -16.35 5.81 5.94
N ARG A 193 -16.02 7.07 5.65
CA ARG A 193 -17.00 8.14 5.63
C ARG A 193 -17.85 7.93 4.37
N ALA A 194 -19.13 7.63 4.55
CA ALA A 194 -20.05 7.59 3.42
C ALA A 194 -20.03 8.95 2.73
N ALA A 195 -19.91 8.98 1.41
CA ALA A 195 -19.95 10.21 0.63
C ALA A 195 -21.18 11.01 1.06
N ARG A 196 -20.99 12.22 1.58
CA ARG A 196 -22.10 13.14 1.82
C ARG A 196 -22.69 13.44 0.43
N ARG A 197 -23.95 13.07 0.23
CA ARG A 197 -24.73 13.49 -0.94
C ARG A 197 -24.90 15.00 -0.91
#